data_AF-A0A4D5RU53-F1
#
_entry.id   AF-A0A4D5RU53-F1
#
_cell.length_a   1.000
_cell.length_b   1.000
_cell.length_c   1.000
_cell.angle_alpha   90.00
_cell.angle_beta   90.00
_cell.angle_gamma   90.00
#
_symmetry.space_group_name_H-M   'P 1'
#
loop_
_entity.id
_entity.type
_entity.pdbx_description
1 polymer ?
#
loop_
_entity_poly.entity_id
_entity_poly.type
_entity_poly.pdbx_seq_one_letter_code
_entity_poly.pdbx_strand_id
1 'polypeptide(L)'
;GQRHQDSDRKRHRRGVGTRKAKEFQPASRLTDADVRGDKRSTERLLDHPLLLVVNQRLGNGHRWILPQTVHTVGETMRQTAERALAEVCGSGLEVRFLGNAPAGCYKYRYPAEFRKDGIVGAKVFFFKAQLQGGSLLADSLKKLDRASDFEWLTQTELESRMLPKYCQSVKSFLMSTEKMDCQHLLDKIESSVKRRSQHITPELDTKTKATEAVKV
;
A
#
# COMPACT_ATOMS: atom_id res chain seq x y z
N GLY A 1 49.53 28.32 11.64
CA GLY A 1 48.91 27.80 12.88
C GLY A 1 47.45 27.37 12.71
N GLN A 2 46.55 28.24 12.22
CA GLN A 2 45.09 28.02 12.34
C GLN A 2 44.43 27.14 11.24
N ARG A 3 45.00 27.03 10.03
CA ARG A 3 44.42 26.19 8.95
C ARG A 3 44.49 24.68 9.21
N HIS A 4 45.44 24.23 10.05
CA HIS A 4 45.57 22.82 10.39
C HIS A 4 44.51 22.36 11.42
N GLN A 5 44.14 23.20 12.38
CA GLN A 5 43.16 22.83 13.42
C GLN A 5 41.72 22.71 12.88
N ASP A 6 41.37 23.50 11.86
CA ASP A 6 40.04 23.45 11.24
C ASP A 6 39.86 22.22 10.33
N SER A 7 40.97 21.70 9.79
CA SER A 7 41.00 20.48 8.97
C SER A 7 40.69 19.23 9.79
N ASP A 8 41.16 19.16 11.03
CA ASP A 8 40.93 18.02 11.94
C ASP A 8 39.52 18.02 12.54
N ARG A 9 38.95 19.18 12.89
CA ARG A 9 37.53 19.27 13.26
C ARG A 9 36.60 18.81 12.13
N LYS A 10 36.95 19.11 10.88
CA LYS A 10 36.20 18.69 9.68
C LYS A 10 36.38 17.20 9.36
N ARG A 11 37.51 16.57 9.72
CA ARG A 11 37.71 15.11 9.60
C ARG A 11 37.00 14.35 10.73
N HIS A 12 37.00 14.89 11.94
CA HIS A 12 36.33 14.28 13.08
C HIS A 12 34.80 14.22 12.89
N ARG A 13 34.17 15.29 12.36
CA ARG A 13 32.74 15.27 12.01
C ARG A 13 32.38 14.32 10.86
N ARG A 14 33.28 14.11 9.90
CA ARG A 14 33.07 13.21 8.74
C ARG A 14 33.17 11.72 9.10
N GLY A 15 33.90 11.36 10.16
CA GLY A 15 34.04 9.96 10.61
C GLY A 15 32.98 9.49 11.61
N VAL A 16 32.27 10.40 12.29
CA VAL A 16 31.27 10.03 13.31
C VAL A 16 29.97 9.53 12.66
N GLY A 17 29.56 10.10 11.52
CA GLY A 17 28.36 9.65 10.79
C GLY A 17 28.51 8.24 10.20
N THR A 18 29.70 7.88 9.72
CA THR A 18 29.97 6.56 9.11
C THR A 18 30.09 5.44 10.13
N ARG A 19 30.46 5.74 11.40
CA ARG A 19 30.49 4.75 12.50
C ARG A 19 29.08 4.43 12.99
N LYS A 20 28.27 5.44 13.28
CA LYS A 20 26.89 5.27 13.76
C LYS A 20 25.99 4.55 12.74
N ALA A 21 26.24 4.73 11.44
CA ALA A 21 25.50 4.02 10.39
C ALA A 21 25.80 2.50 10.35
N LYS A 22 27.00 2.07 10.76
CA LYS A 22 27.37 0.64 10.79
C LYS A 22 26.80 -0.10 12.00
N GLU A 23 26.55 0.60 13.10
CA GLU A 23 25.96 0.06 14.33
C GLU A 23 24.43 -0.04 14.24
N PHE A 24 23.81 0.76 13.35
CA PHE A 24 22.38 0.75 13.15
C PHE A 24 21.93 -0.50 12.37
N GLN A 25 21.10 -1.32 13.00
CA GLN A 25 20.40 -2.42 12.35
C GLN A 25 18.98 -1.98 11.99
N PRO A 26 18.62 -1.87 10.70
CA PRO A 26 17.27 -1.52 10.31
C PRO A 26 16.28 -2.63 10.69
N ALA A 27 15.06 -2.23 11.03
CA ALA A 27 13.98 -3.17 11.24
C ALA A 27 13.71 -3.99 9.96
N SER A 28 13.29 -5.24 10.14
CA SER A 28 12.86 -6.09 9.03
C SER A 28 11.68 -5.46 8.30
N ARG A 29 11.67 -5.57 6.97
CA ARG A 29 10.52 -5.20 6.13
C ARG A 29 9.40 -6.23 6.18
N LEU A 30 9.73 -7.47 6.53
CA LEU A 30 8.77 -8.55 6.76
C LEU A 30 8.41 -8.54 8.24
N THR A 31 7.12 -8.38 8.52
CA THR A 31 6.60 -8.37 9.89
C THR A 31 6.04 -9.73 10.28
N ASP A 32 5.76 -9.94 11.57
CA ASP A 32 5.12 -11.18 12.02
C ASP A 32 3.71 -11.34 11.42
N ALA A 33 3.04 -10.24 11.05
CA ALA A 33 1.74 -10.28 10.41
C ALA A 33 1.84 -10.85 8.97
N ASP A 34 2.95 -10.59 8.28
CA ASP A 34 3.24 -11.22 6.98
C ASP A 34 3.47 -12.72 7.12
N VAL A 35 4.27 -13.12 8.12
CA VAL A 35 4.59 -14.54 8.38
C VAL A 35 3.33 -15.33 8.72
N ARG A 36 2.42 -14.75 9.51
CA ARG A 36 1.14 -15.39 9.89
C ARG A 36 0.04 -15.23 8.85
N GLY A 37 0.21 -14.37 7.84
CA GLY A 37 -0.84 -14.03 6.89
C GLY A 37 -2.05 -13.34 7.54
N ASP A 38 -1.83 -12.53 8.58
CA ASP A 38 -2.89 -11.94 9.39
C ASP A 38 -3.57 -10.76 8.68
N LYS A 39 -4.65 -11.05 7.95
CA LYS A 39 -5.44 -10.07 7.20
C LYS A 39 -6.17 -9.03 8.08
N ARG A 40 -6.15 -9.16 9.41
CA ARG A 40 -6.75 -8.16 10.31
C ARG A 40 -5.75 -7.09 10.74
N SER A 41 -4.46 -7.30 10.50
CA SER A 41 -3.40 -6.35 10.83
C SER A 41 -3.10 -5.40 9.67
N THR A 42 -2.88 -4.12 9.99
CA THR A 42 -2.34 -3.12 9.06
C THR A 42 -0.82 -3.19 8.94
N GLU A 43 -0.15 -3.93 9.83
CA GLU A 43 1.30 -4.11 9.85
C GLU A 43 1.79 -5.18 8.87
N ARG A 44 0.91 -5.73 8.02
CA ARG A 44 1.29 -6.64 6.95
C ARG A 44 1.48 -5.87 5.64
N LEU A 45 2.34 -6.37 4.75
CA LEU A 45 2.53 -5.87 3.39
C LEU A 45 2.73 -4.35 3.37
N LEU A 46 3.70 -3.86 4.16
CA LEU A 46 3.97 -2.42 4.36
C LEU A 46 4.31 -1.67 3.07
N ASP A 47 4.66 -2.39 2.00
CA ASP A 47 4.93 -1.89 0.66
C ASP A 47 3.69 -1.79 -0.24
N HIS A 48 2.55 -2.34 0.19
CA HIS A 48 1.31 -2.38 -0.57
C HIS A 48 0.18 -1.55 0.07
N PRO A 49 -0.65 -0.87 -0.74
CA PRO A 49 -1.85 -0.22 -0.22
C PRO A 49 -2.88 -1.29 0.17
N LEU A 50 -3.29 -1.27 1.43
CA LEU A 50 -4.36 -2.11 1.96
C LEU A 50 -5.69 -1.34 1.97
N LEU A 51 -6.77 -2.03 1.62
CA LEU A 51 -8.13 -1.51 1.62
C LEU A 51 -8.96 -2.22 2.69
N LEU A 52 -9.68 -1.45 3.52
CA LEU A 52 -10.60 -1.99 4.50
C LEU A 52 -11.82 -2.58 3.82
N VAL A 53 -12.09 -3.86 4.08
CA VAL A 53 -13.28 -4.57 3.64
C VAL A 53 -13.98 -5.15 4.85
N VAL A 54 -15.29 -4.99 4.91
CA VAL A 54 -16.13 -5.46 6.02
C VAL A 54 -17.15 -6.46 5.50
N ASN A 55 -17.44 -7.47 6.32
CA ASN A 55 -18.55 -8.37 6.08
C ASN A 55 -19.82 -7.74 6.65
N GLN A 56 -20.41 -6.82 5.90
CA GLN A 56 -21.52 -5.98 6.34
C GLN A 56 -22.87 -6.71 6.14
N ARG A 57 -23.78 -6.53 7.10
CA ARG A 57 -25.15 -7.02 7.01
C ARG A 57 -25.96 -6.16 6.04
N LEU A 58 -26.50 -6.78 5.00
CA LEU A 58 -27.33 -6.17 3.96
C LEU A 58 -28.59 -7.01 3.75
N GLY A 59 -29.75 -6.43 4.10
CA GLY A 59 -31.02 -7.16 4.11
C GLY A 59 -30.93 -8.39 5.02
N ASN A 60 -31.14 -9.57 4.44
CA ASN A 60 -31.15 -10.83 5.18
C ASN A 60 -29.79 -11.56 5.20
N GLY A 61 -28.75 -10.98 4.57
CA GLY A 61 -27.45 -11.64 4.40
C GLY A 61 -26.28 -10.76 4.77
N HIS A 62 -25.09 -11.36 4.72
CA HIS A 62 -23.82 -10.67 4.88
C HIS A 62 -23.07 -10.64 3.55
N ARG A 63 -22.39 -9.53 3.26
CA ARG A 63 -21.59 -9.36 2.05
C ARG A 63 -20.27 -8.67 2.39
N TRP A 64 -19.20 -9.13 1.76
CA TRP A 64 -17.90 -8.45 1.77
C TRP A 64 -17.93 -7.24 0.85
N ILE A 65 -17.97 -6.06 1.45
CA ILE A 65 -18.05 -4.77 0.77
C ILE A 65 -17.23 -3.71 1.51
N LEU A 66 -17.13 -2.53 0.91
CA LEU A 66 -16.59 -1.37 1.64
C LEU A 66 -17.66 -0.86 2.60
N PRO A 67 -17.29 -0.28 3.77
CA PRO A 67 -18.25 0.29 4.69
C PRO A 67 -19.17 1.30 3.99
N GLN A 68 -20.47 1.08 4.05
CA GLN A 68 -21.45 1.97 3.43
C GLN A 68 -22.71 2.13 4.29
N THR A 69 -23.41 3.24 4.10
CA THR A 69 -24.75 3.49 4.68
C THR A 69 -25.65 4.17 3.65
N VAL A 70 -26.95 4.10 3.89
CA VAL A 70 -27.94 4.91 3.16
C VAL A 70 -27.72 6.38 3.50
N HIS A 71 -27.76 7.24 2.49
CA HIS A 71 -27.68 8.68 2.61
C HIS A 71 -28.96 9.26 3.25
N THR A 72 -28.78 10.18 4.19
CA THR A 72 -29.90 10.87 4.86
C THR A 72 -30.03 12.30 4.34
N VAL A 73 -31.26 12.80 4.20
CA VAL A 73 -31.50 14.19 3.79
C VAL A 73 -30.96 15.14 4.88
N GLY A 74 -30.18 16.13 4.48
CA GLY A 74 -29.60 17.14 5.38
C GLY A 74 -28.10 16.96 5.65
N GLU A 75 -27.49 15.85 5.22
CA GLU A 75 -26.04 15.67 5.20
C GLU A 75 -25.48 15.74 3.77
N THR A 76 -24.18 15.94 3.62
CA THR A 76 -23.46 15.79 2.36
C THR A 76 -23.08 14.32 2.13
N MET A 77 -22.84 13.90 0.88
CA MET A 77 -22.40 12.53 0.58
C MET A 77 -21.10 12.14 1.29
N ARG A 78 -20.21 13.11 1.54
CA ARG A 78 -18.99 12.89 2.32
C ARG A 78 -19.31 12.63 3.80
N GLN A 79 -20.19 13.42 4.40
CA GLN A 79 -20.65 13.21 5.79
C GLN A 79 -21.34 11.84 5.94
N THR A 80 -22.09 11.39 4.93
CA THR A 80 -22.61 10.02 4.88
C THR A 80 -21.49 8.97 4.93
N ALA A 81 -20.38 9.20 4.24
CA ALA A 81 -19.24 8.27 4.26
C ALA A 81 -18.50 8.28 5.61
N GLU A 82 -18.34 9.45 6.24
CA GLU A 82 -17.82 9.58 7.61
C GLU A 82 -18.71 8.82 8.61
N ARG A 83 -20.03 9.00 8.49
CA ARG A 83 -21.02 8.29 9.31
C ARG A 83 -21.03 6.78 9.03
N ALA A 84 -20.89 6.35 7.78
CA ALA A 84 -20.79 4.94 7.42
C ALA A 84 -19.65 4.25 8.16
N LEU A 85 -18.48 4.91 8.23
CA LEU A 85 -17.33 4.39 8.95
C LEU A 85 -17.62 4.30 10.45
N ALA A 86 -18.20 5.34 11.05
CA ALA A 86 -18.55 5.34 12.47
C ALA A 86 -19.61 4.29 12.84
N GLU A 87 -20.65 4.11 12.01
CA GLU A 87 -21.72 3.14 12.26
C GLU A 87 -21.27 1.70 12.04
N VAL A 88 -20.44 1.44 11.04
CA VAL A 88 -20.02 0.09 10.69
C VAL A 88 -18.80 -0.33 11.48
N CYS A 89 -17.80 0.54 11.62
CA CYS A 89 -16.50 0.24 12.22
C CYS A 89 -16.35 0.80 13.65
N GLY A 90 -17.27 1.65 14.11
CA GLY A 90 -17.16 2.31 15.41
C GLY A 90 -16.13 3.45 15.41
N SER A 91 -15.75 3.89 16.61
CA SER A 91 -14.82 5.01 16.83
C SER A 91 -13.35 4.60 16.93
N GLY A 92 -13.00 3.36 16.57
CA GLY A 92 -11.65 2.81 16.74
C GLY A 92 -10.65 3.23 15.67
N LEU A 93 -11.12 3.86 14.59
CA LEU A 93 -10.30 4.26 13.43
C LEU A 93 -10.17 5.79 13.36
N GLU A 94 -8.94 6.27 13.24
CA GLU A 94 -8.64 7.67 12.96
C GLU A 94 -8.38 7.81 11.46
N VAL A 95 -9.28 8.49 10.76
CA VAL A 95 -9.32 8.52 9.29
C VAL A 95 -9.44 9.93 8.76
N ARG A 96 -8.63 10.24 7.74
CA ARG A 96 -8.67 11.50 7.00
C ARG A 96 -9.28 11.32 5.62
N PHE A 97 -10.43 11.94 5.38
CA PHE A 97 -11.09 11.92 4.08
C PHE A 97 -10.39 12.82 3.05
N LEU A 98 -10.34 12.34 1.81
CA LEU A 98 -9.66 13.01 0.70
C LEU A 98 -10.66 13.75 -0.20
N GLY A 99 -10.88 15.03 0.10
CA GLY A 99 -11.77 15.90 -0.67
C GLY A 99 -13.26 15.58 -0.51
N ASN A 100 -14.09 16.33 -1.22
CA ASN A 100 -15.56 16.22 -1.15
C ASN A 100 -16.19 15.56 -2.39
N ALA A 101 -15.38 15.16 -3.37
CA ALA A 101 -15.84 14.52 -4.59
C ALA A 101 -15.76 12.99 -4.46
N PRO A 102 -16.77 12.24 -4.93
CA PRO A 102 -16.71 10.79 -4.95
C PRO A 102 -15.64 10.32 -5.95
N ALA A 103 -14.86 9.32 -5.55
CA ALA A 103 -13.82 8.71 -6.38
C ALA A 103 -14.39 7.72 -7.41
N GLY A 104 -15.59 7.18 -7.17
CA GLY A 104 -16.25 6.26 -8.07
C GLY A 104 -17.71 6.05 -7.72
N CYS A 105 -18.43 5.35 -8.58
CA CYS A 105 -19.80 4.95 -8.32
C CYS A 105 -20.09 3.54 -8.80
N TYR A 106 -20.88 2.80 -8.02
CA TYR A 106 -21.39 1.48 -8.39
C TYR A 106 -22.92 1.53 -8.43
N LYS A 107 -23.51 1.03 -9.52
CA LYS A 107 -24.96 1.03 -9.71
C LYS A 107 -25.43 -0.40 -9.85
N TYR A 108 -26.46 -0.78 -9.12
CA TYR A 108 -27.07 -2.10 -9.24
C TYR A 108 -28.58 -2.03 -9.09
N ARG A 109 -29.27 -2.98 -9.75
CA ARG A 109 -30.72 -3.13 -9.65
C ARG A 109 -31.04 -4.16 -8.57
N TYR A 110 -32.09 -3.90 -7.79
CA TYR A 110 -32.56 -4.88 -6.84
C TYR A 110 -33.21 -6.07 -7.56
N PRO A 111 -33.19 -7.28 -6.97
CA PRO A 111 -34.02 -8.39 -7.43
C PRO A 111 -35.49 -7.97 -7.49
N ALA A 112 -36.28 -8.60 -8.36
CA ALA A 112 -37.68 -8.20 -8.59
C ALA A 112 -38.50 -8.15 -7.30
N GLU A 113 -38.25 -9.07 -6.37
CA GLU A 113 -38.88 -9.20 -5.05
C GLU A 113 -38.72 -7.94 -4.16
N PHE A 114 -37.63 -7.19 -4.34
CA PHE A 114 -37.30 -6.02 -3.51
C PHE A 114 -37.58 -4.70 -4.22
N ARG A 115 -38.12 -4.73 -5.45
CA ARG A 115 -38.52 -3.52 -6.18
C ARG A 115 -39.91 -3.10 -5.69
N LYS A 116 -39.95 -2.21 -4.71
CA LYS A 116 -41.18 -1.61 -4.17
C LYS A 116 -41.16 -0.11 -4.40
N ASP A 117 -42.34 0.49 -4.54
CA ASP A 117 -42.54 1.95 -4.55
C ASP A 117 -41.69 2.71 -5.61
N GLY A 118 -41.49 2.10 -6.78
CA GLY A 118 -40.68 2.67 -7.85
C GLY A 118 -39.16 2.63 -7.62
N ILE A 119 -38.69 2.04 -6.52
CA ILE A 119 -37.28 1.87 -6.21
C ILE A 119 -36.72 0.67 -6.99
N VAL A 120 -36.03 0.97 -8.09
CA VAL A 120 -35.48 -0.06 -9.02
C VAL A 120 -34.13 -0.62 -8.54
N GLY A 121 -33.39 0.14 -7.73
CA GLY A 121 -32.04 -0.21 -7.32
C GLY A 121 -31.36 0.88 -6.51
N ALA A 122 -30.03 0.77 -6.39
CA ALA A 122 -29.20 1.72 -5.65
C ALA A 122 -27.98 2.17 -6.45
N LYS A 123 -27.51 3.38 -6.11
CA LYS A 123 -26.24 3.93 -6.53
C LYS A 123 -25.38 4.14 -5.28
N VAL A 124 -24.22 3.53 -5.26
CA VAL A 124 -23.22 3.67 -4.19
C VAL A 124 -22.14 4.62 -4.71
N PHE A 125 -21.80 5.62 -3.90
CA PHE A 125 -20.70 6.55 -4.20
C PHE A 125 -19.56 6.30 -3.23
N PHE A 126 -18.35 6.15 -3.76
CA PHE A 126 -17.16 5.83 -2.97
C PHE A 126 -16.37 7.08 -2.69
N PHE A 127 -15.93 7.24 -1.44
CA PHE A 127 -15.04 8.32 -1.02
C PHE A 127 -13.72 7.72 -0.55
N LYS A 128 -12.61 8.37 -0.91
CA LYS A 128 -11.28 7.94 -0.48
C LYS A 128 -10.97 8.53 0.88
N ALA A 129 -10.34 7.73 1.73
CA ALA A 129 -9.86 8.17 3.01
C ALA A 129 -8.56 7.44 3.37
N GLN A 130 -7.71 8.09 4.17
CA GLN A 130 -6.44 7.55 4.64
C GLN A 130 -6.53 7.25 6.13
N LEU A 131 -6.13 6.04 6.51
CA LEU A 131 -5.96 5.68 7.92
C LEU A 131 -4.74 6.44 8.47
N GLN A 132 -4.95 7.23 9.52
CA GLN A 132 -3.87 7.93 10.23
C GLN A 132 -3.42 7.16 11.46
N GLY A 133 -4.36 6.43 12.08
CA GLY A 133 -4.11 5.65 13.28
C GLY A 133 -5.35 4.89 13.73
N GLY A 134 -5.23 4.23 14.87
CA GLY A 134 -6.27 3.39 15.42
C GLY A 134 -6.23 1.96 14.87
N SER A 135 -7.05 1.11 15.48
CA SER A 135 -7.13 -0.31 15.13
C SER A 135 -8.56 -0.78 15.26
N LEU A 136 -8.96 -1.65 14.34
CA LEU A 136 -10.28 -2.25 14.34
C LEU A 136 -10.21 -3.60 15.07
N LEU A 137 -11.17 -3.84 15.96
CA LEU A 137 -11.30 -5.13 16.64
C LEU A 137 -12.58 -5.82 16.17
N ALA A 138 -12.48 -7.12 15.87
CA ALA A 138 -13.63 -7.91 15.41
C ALA A 138 -14.78 -7.91 16.45
N ASP A 139 -14.44 -7.88 17.73
CA ASP A 139 -15.44 -7.83 18.80
C ASP A 139 -16.19 -6.49 18.85
N SER A 140 -15.52 -5.39 18.50
CA SER A 140 -16.17 -4.07 18.38
C SER A 140 -17.19 -4.07 17.26
N LEU A 141 -16.86 -4.67 16.11
CA LEU A 141 -17.78 -4.82 14.96
C LEU A 141 -19.03 -5.62 15.34
N LYS A 142 -18.85 -6.77 16.01
CA LYS A 142 -19.95 -7.63 16.44
C LYS A 142 -20.91 -6.91 17.40
N LYS A 143 -20.40 -6.04 18.28
CA LYS A 143 -21.23 -5.24 19.20
C LYS A 143 -22.15 -4.26 18.46
N LEU A 144 -21.73 -3.75 17.30
CA LEU A 144 -22.52 -2.82 16.49
C LEU A 144 -23.62 -3.54 15.67
N ASP A 145 -23.54 -4.87 15.51
CA ASP A 145 -24.43 -5.71 14.68
C ASP A 145 -24.61 -5.19 13.23
N ARG A 146 -23.67 -4.38 12.75
CA ARG A 146 -23.63 -3.87 11.37
C ARG A 146 -22.72 -4.70 10.48
N ALA A 147 -21.65 -5.25 11.04
CA ALA A 147 -20.71 -6.13 10.35
C ALA A 147 -20.21 -7.22 11.28
N SER A 148 -19.97 -8.40 10.72
CA SER A 148 -19.55 -9.58 11.49
C SER A 148 -18.04 -9.78 11.53
N ASP A 149 -17.33 -9.29 10.51
CA ASP A 149 -15.88 -9.42 10.38
C ASP A 149 -15.32 -8.31 9.48
N PHE A 150 -13.99 -8.20 9.44
CA PHE A 150 -13.27 -7.29 8.57
C PHE A 150 -11.91 -7.85 8.15
N GLU A 151 -11.42 -7.39 7.01
CA GLU A 151 -10.10 -7.72 6.49
C GLU A 151 -9.51 -6.48 5.81
N TRP A 152 -8.22 -6.24 6.01
CA TRP A 152 -7.42 -5.30 5.23
C TRP A 152 -6.86 -6.06 4.04
N LEU A 153 -7.29 -5.73 2.81
CA LEU A 153 -6.99 -6.51 1.61
C LEU A 153 -6.22 -5.70 0.56
N THR A 154 -5.33 -6.38 -0.15
CA THR A 154 -4.66 -5.88 -1.35
C THR A 154 -5.58 -5.96 -2.57
N GLN A 155 -5.23 -5.25 -3.65
CA GLN A 155 -6.02 -5.21 -4.88
C GLN A 155 -6.28 -6.59 -5.51
N THR A 156 -5.33 -7.53 -5.38
CA THR A 156 -5.46 -8.90 -5.88
C THR A 156 -6.39 -9.74 -4.99
N GLU A 157 -6.28 -9.59 -3.67
CA GLU A 157 -7.15 -10.30 -2.72
C GLU A 157 -8.62 -9.86 -2.81
N LEU A 158 -8.89 -8.60 -3.19
CA LEU A 158 -10.25 -8.10 -3.40
C LEU A 158 -11.07 -8.94 -4.39
N GLU A 159 -10.43 -9.47 -5.44
CA GLU A 159 -11.10 -10.30 -6.45
C GLU A 159 -11.67 -11.59 -5.87
N SER A 160 -10.97 -12.18 -4.90
CA SER A 160 -11.38 -13.43 -4.26
C SER A 160 -12.51 -13.24 -3.25
N ARG A 161 -12.66 -12.03 -2.70
CA ARG A 161 -13.58 -11.76 -1.58
C ARG A 161 -14.88 -11.09 -2.01
N MET A 162 -14.82 -10.18 -2.97
CA MET A 162 -15.95 -9.38 -3.42
C MET A 162 -16.63 -9.97 -4.65
N LEU A 163 -17.88 -9.57 -4.89
CA LEU A 163 -18.58 -9.90 -6.14
C LEU A 163 -17.84 -9.28 -7.35
N PRO A 164 -17.67 -10.00 -8.47
CA PRO A 164 -16.84 -9.54 -9.60
C PRO A 164 -17.22 -8.16 -10.13
N LYS A 165 -18.51 -7.88 -10.31
CA LYS A 165 -19.00 -6.57 -10.79
C LYS A 165 -18.72 -5.43 -9.82
N TYR A 166 -18.80 -5.71 -8.52
CA TYR A 166 -18.51 -4.73 -7.48
C TYR A 166 -16.99 -4.47 -7.40
N CYS A 167 -16.19 -5.55 -7.41
CA CYS A 167 -14.74 -5.47 -7.41
C CYS A 167 -14.21 -4.66 -8.60
N GLN A 168 -14.74 -4.86 -9.80
CA GLN A 168 -14.36 -4.08 -10.98
C GLN A 168 -14.61 -2.57 -10.79
N SER A 169 -15.74 -2.21 -10.19
CA SER A 169 -16.08 -0.82 -9.90
C SER A 169 -15.18 -0.21 -8.82
N VAL A 170 -14.74 -1.01 -7.83
CA VAL A 170 -13.81 -0.53 -6.81
C VAL A 170 -12.43 -0.30 -7.42
N LYS A 171 -11.95 -1.26 -8.20
CA LYS A 171 -10.63 -1.21 -8.87
C LYS A 171 -10.48 -0.02 -9.81
N SER A 172 -11.55 0.46 -10.44
CA SER A 172 -11.47 1.55 -11.41
C SER A 172 -10.97 2.87 -10.80
N PHE A 173 -11.05 3.04 -9.48
CA PHE A 173 -10.57 4.24 -8.79
C PHE A 173 -9.42 3.97 -7.81
N LEU A 174 -8.96 2.73 -7.67
CA LEU A 174 -7.73 2.43 -6.93
C LEU A 174 -6.53 2.81 -7.80
N MET A 175 -5.48 3.33 -7.17
CA MET A 175 -4.21 3.54 -7.88
C MET A 175 -3.57 2.16 -8.04
N SER A 176 -3.44 1.69 -9.27
CA SER A 176 -2.72 0.45 -9.55
C SER A 176 -1.27 0.61 -9.11
N THR A 177 -0.89 -0.09 -8.06
CA THR A 177 0.51 -0.44 -7.79
C THR A 177 0.79 -1.71 -8.58
N GLU A 178 0.63 -1.62 -9.91
CA GLU A 178 1.26 -2.62 -10.76
C GLU A 178 2.74 -2.52 -10.45
N LYS A 179 3.29 -3.63 -9.94
CA LYS A 179 4.73 -3.77 -9.76
C LYS A 179 5.33 -3.41 -11.12
N MET A 180 5.98 -2.24 -11.22
CA MET A 180 7.09 -2.16 -12.15
C MET A 180 8.00 -3.29 -11.72
N ASP A 181 8.07 -4.32 -12.55
CA ASP A 181 8.84 -5.50 -12.26
C ASP A 181 10.29 -5.03 -12.08
N CYS A 182 10.69 -4.90 -10.82
CA CYS A 182 12.01 -4.40 -10.49
C CYS A 182 13.05 -5.39 -11.02
N GLN A 183 12.71 -6.69 -11.15
CA GLN A 183 13.49 -7.66 -11.91
C GLN A 183 13.72 -7.20 -13.35
N HIS A 184 12.68 -6.76 -14.07
CA HIS A 184 12.83 -6.29 -15.44
C HIS A 184 13.69 -5.01 -15.55
N LEU A 185 13.68 -4.14 -14.53
CA LEU A 185 14.59 -3.00 -14.44
C LEU A 185 16.02 -3.44 -14.10
N LEU A 186 16.19 -4.37 -13.17
CA LEU A 186 17.48 -4.94 -12.78
C LEU A 186 18.11 -5.68 -13.97
N ASP A 187 17.37 -6.50 -14.71
CA ASP A 187 17.81 -7.17 -15.94
C ASP A 187 18.23 -6.17 -17.02
N LYS A 188 17.50 -5.05 -17.17
CA LYS A 188 17.88 -3.96 -18.06
C LYS A 188 19.16 -3.27 -17.62
N ILE A 189 19.34 -3.05 -16.31
CA ILE A 189 20.55 -2.45 -15.75
C ILE A 189 21.74 -3.41 -15.93
N GLU A 190 21.60 -4.68 -15.56
CA GLU A 190 22.64 -5.71 -15.71
C GLU A 190 23.04 -5.91 -17.17
N SER A 191 22.07 -6.00 -18.08
CA SER A 191 22.35 -6.11 -19.52
C SER A 191 22.97 -4.85 -20.12
N SER A 192 22.75 -3.67 -19.51
CA SER A 192 23.43 -2.42 -19.89
C SER A 192 24.85 -2.33 -19.33
N VAL A 193 25.07 -2.77 -18.09
CA VAL A 193 26.40 -2.88 -17.47
C VAL A 193 27.25 -3.89 -18.21
N LYS A 194 26.69 -5.05 -18.58
CA LYS A 194 27.37 -6.09 -19.37
C LYS A 194 27.81 -5.59 -20.75
N ARG A 195 26.95 -4.84 -21.44
CA ARG A 195 27.29 -4.19 -22.73
C ARG A 195 28.38 -3.14 -22.59
N ARG A 196 28.34 -2.33 -21.52
CA ARG A 196 29.39 -1.34 -21.23
C ARG A 196 30.73 -2.00 -20.92
N SER A 197 30.72 -3.12 -20.18
CA SER A 197 31.93 -3.88 -19.86
C SER A 197 32.59 -4.55 -21.07
N GLN A 198 31.83 -4.85 -22.13
CA GLN A 198 32.36 -5.43 -23.38
C GLN A 198 33.10 -4.41 -24.26
N HIS A 199 32.88 -3.11 -24.05
CA HIS A 199 33.54 -2.02 -24.77
C HIS A 199 34.67 -1.35 -23.98
N ILE A 200 35.01 -1.86 -22.78
CA ILE A 200 36.22 -1.47 -22.08
C ILE A 200 37.36 -2.25 -22.72
N THR A 201 38.21 -1.57 -23.50
CA THR A 201 39.50 -2.11 -23.94
C THR A 201 40.26 -2.69 -22.76
N PRO A 202 40.79 -3.93 -22.83
CA PRO A 202 41.65 -4.43 -21.77
C PRO A 202 42.87 -3.51 -21.67
N GLU A 203 43.16 -3.08 -20.45
CA GLU A 203 44.37 -2.32 -20.13
C GLU A 203 45.58 -3.16 -20.56
N LEU A 204 46.44 -2.57 -21.39
CA LEU A 204 47.61 -3.24 -21.95
C LEU A 204 48.56 -3.63 -20.81
N ASP A 205 48.77 -4.94 -20.62
CA ASP A 205 49.69 -5.48 -19.62
C ASP A 205 51.13 -5.04 -19.93
N THR A 206 51.60 -4.00 -19.25
CA THR A 206 52.97 -3.48 -19.39
C THR A 206 53.93 -4.23 -18.47
N LYS A 207 54.06 -5.55 -18.67
CA LYS A 207 55.20 -6.32 -18.17
C LYS A 207 55.60 -7.36 -19.20
N THR A 208 56.74 -7.14 -19.85
CA THR A 208 57.87 -8.07 -20.06
C THR A 208 58.59 -7.75 -21.37
N LYS A 209 59.67 -6.95 -21.29
CA LYS A 209 60.87 -7.07 -22.15
C LYS A 209 61.95 -6.13 -21.61
N ALA A 210 62.70 -6.62 -20.63
CA ALA A 210 63.93 -5.99 -20.19
C ALA A 210 64.92 -7.05 -19.69
N THR A 211 65.19 -8.09 -20.49
CA THR A 211 66.41 -8.90 -20.32
C THR A 211 66.70 -9.68 -21.60
N GLU A 212 67.40 -9.06 -22.56
CA GLU A 212 68.36 -9.73 -23.45
C GLU A 212 69.01 -8.68 -24.36
N ALA A 213 69.94 -7.93 -23.77
CA ALA A 213 71.08 -7.38 -24.46
C ALA A 213 72.16 -7.13 -23.40
N VAL A 214 73.40 -7.51 -23.71
CA VAL A 214 74.64 -7.40 -22.89
C VAL A 214 74.99 -8.63 -22.04
N LYS A 215 75.58 -9.65 -22.66
CA LYS A 215 76.97 -10.06 -22.37
C LYS A 215 77.46 -11.17 -23.34
N VAL A 216 78.54 -10.80 -24.07
CA VAL A 216 79.65 -11.59 -24.65
C VAL A 216 79.29 -12.79 -25.52
#